data_AF-K6Q3A4-F1
#
_entry.id   AF-K6Q3A4-F1
#
_cell.length_a   1.000
_cell.length_b   1.000
_cell.length_c   1.000
_cell.angle_alpha   90.00
_cell.angle_beta   90.00
_cell.angle_gamma   90.00
#
_symmetry.space_group_name_H-M   'P 1'
#
loop_
_entity.id
_entity.type
_entity.pdbx_description
1 polymer ?
#
loop_
_entity_poly.entity_id
_entity_poly.type
_entity_poly.pdbx_seq_one_letter_code
_entity_poly.pdbx_strand_id
1 'polypeptide(L)'
;MPTTLWQAGRIARPALYARPQDPVGRVLAALKQAGFSRAPVWDGRQVTGALTARTWQRLLFEGLDPDRVTAAQVQEPPLPQVTPAAGLLEVLDGLARAPAVVVAAPGRPPGIITYVDVVRDAAPYLWLRELEQVLRALLYCLEASGPRGGWLALLPPAQARRIEEYCRRDGGSDPLDYVDLYDLRQLVEAGWDRWFRSWLSPLDLGAALDLLDRLRHARNDVAHMRDLSPGQRQELEQAVRRLREPVRRRLLDEPPTRPDRR
;
A
#
# COMPACT_ATOMS: atom_id res chain seq x y z
N MET A 1 9.87 4.18 -19.87
CA MET A 1 8.92 3.49 -18.95
C MET A 1 9.41 3.77 -17.54
N PRO A 2 8.62 4.38 -16.64
CA PRO A 2 9.07 4.55 -15.27
C PRO A 2 9.25 3.14 -14.69
N THR A 3 10.49 2.78 -14.42
CA THR A 3 10.86 1.54 -13.75
C THR A 3 10.10 1.53 -12.42
N THR A 4 9.11 0.67 -12.27
CA THR A 4 8.51 0.46 -10.96
C THR A 4 9.64 -0.08 -10.07
N LEU A 5 10.14 0.76 -9.16
CA LEU A 5 11.21 0.42 -8.21
C LEU A 5 10.75 -0.63 -7.18
N TRP A 6 9.49 -1.07 -7.26
CA TRP A 6 8.94 -2.19 -6.50
C TRP A 6 9.30 -3.50 -7.20
N GLN A 7 9.98 -4.41 -6.51
CA GLN A 7 10.41 -5.70 -7.04
C GLN A 7 9.94 -6.84 -6.14
N ALA A 8 9.36 -7.87 -6.75
CA ALA A 8 8.82 -9.03 -6.04
C ALA A 8 9.86 -9.69 -5.10
N GLY A 9 11.12 -9.80 -5.53
CA GLY A 9 12.20 -10.41 -4.75
C GLY A 9 12.49 -9.72 -3.42
N ARG A 10 12.18 -8.42 -3.29
CA ARG A 10 12.42 -7.65 -2.05
C ARG A 10 11.42 -8.01 -0.95
N ILE A 11 10.17 -8.25 -1.32
CA ILE A 11 9.09 -8.47 -0.36
C ILE A 11 8.70 -9.95 -0.21
N ALA A 12 9.20 -10.81 -1.12
CA ALA A 12 8.98 -12.23 -1.05
C ALA A 12 9.56 -12.78 0.24
N ARG A 13 8.72 -13.49 1.01
CA ARG A 13 9.19 -14.25 2.16
C ARG A 13 9.67 -15.62 1.69
N PRO A 14 10.68 -16.22 2.35
CA PRO A 14 11.05 -17.61 2.07
C PRO A 14 9.82 -18.50 2.17
N ALA A 15 9.54 -19.27 1.11
CA ALA A 15 8.42 -20.19 1.12
C ALA A 15 8.82 -21.48 1.82
N LEU A 16 7.91 -22.06 2.60
CA LEU A 16 7.98 -23.48 2.90
C LEU A 16 7.58 -24.22 1.62
N TYR A 17 8.48 -25.05 1.09
CA TYR A 17 8.27 -25.82 -0.13
C TYR A 17 8.33 -27.31 0.16
N ALA A 18 7.68 -28.09 -0.70
CA ALA A 18 7.82 -29.55 -0.74
C ALA A 18 8.74 -29.96 -1.88
N ARG A 19 9.47 -31.05 -1.70
CA ARG A 19 10.07 -31.79 -2.82
C ARG A 19 9.06 -32.78 -3.40
N PRO A 20 9.15 -33.14 -4.68
CA PRO A 20 8.22 -34.08 -5.32
C PRO A 20 8.04 -35.40 -4.54
N GLN A 21 9.10 -35.91 -3.95
CA GLN A 21 9.12 -37.17 -3.19
C GLN A 21 8.70 -37.04 -1.72
N ASP A 22 8.49 -35.83 -1.20
CA ASP A 22 8.16 -35.65 0.21
C ASP A 22 6.77 -36.24 0.50
N PRO A 23 6.60 -37.01 1.60
CA PRO A 23 5.30 -37.41 2.09
C PRO A 23 4.48 -36.19 2.43
N VAL A 24 3.23 -36.20 2.00
CA VAL A 24 2.32 -35.07 2.14
C VAL A 24 2.06 -34.72 3.61
N GLY A 25 1.88 -35.72 4.48
CA GLY A 25 1.66 -35.54 5.91
C GLY A 25 2.80 -34.78 6.60
N ARG A 26 4.04 -35.00 6.16
CA ARG A 26 5.21 -34.25 6.65
C ARG A 26 5.16 -32.78 6.25
N VAL A 27 4.82 -32.49 4.99
CA VAL A 27 4.70 -31.11 4.49
C VAL A 27 3.58 -30.39 5.23
N LEU A 28 2.45 -31.06 5.42
CA LEU A 28 1.30 -30.59 6.18
C LEU A 28 1.65 -30.17 7.61
N ALA A 29 2.38 -31.03 8.33
CA ALA A 29 2.82 -30.74 9.68
C ALA A 29 3.72 -29.49 9.73
N ALA A 30 4.65 -29.38 8.77
CA ALA A 30 5.56 -28.25 8.67
C ALA A 30 4.82 -26.93 8.33
N LEU A 31 3.85 -26.98 7.41
CA LEU A 31 2.98 -25.85 7.09
C LEU A 31 2.20 -25.35 8.30
N LYS A 32 1.59 -26.27 9.05
CA LYS A 32 0.84 -25.95 10.28
C LYS A 32 1.73 -25.29 11.33
N GLN A 33 2.93 -25.84 11.57
CA GLN A 33 3.89 -25.28 12.53
C GLN A 33 4.37 -23.88 12.14
N ALA A 34 4.59 -23.65 10.85
CA ALA A 34 5.10 -22.38 10.34
C ALA A 34 4.00 -21.35 10.03
N GLY A 35 2.72 -21.68 10.23
CA GLY A 35 1.59 -20.80 9.95
C GLY A 35 1.36 -20.52 8.46
N PHE A 36 1.81 -21.41 7.59
CA PHE A 36 1.55 -21.34 6.14
C PHE A 36 0.39 -22.25 5.76
N SER A 37 -0.43 -21.81 4.81
CA SER A 37 -1.58 -22.59 4.32
C SER A 37 -1.34 -23.23 2.95
N ARG A 38 -0.11 -23.15 2.42
CA ARG A 38 0.25 -23.61 1.08
C ARG A 38 1.77 -23.77 0.94
N ALA A 39 2.18 -24.75 0.13
CA ALA A 39 3.59 -24.98 -0.20
C ALA A 39 3.77 -25.13 -1.72
N PRO A 40 4.66 -24.37 -2.37
CA PRO A 40 5.12 -24.71 -3.72
C PRO A 40 5.79 -26.08 -3.71
N VAL A 41 5.62 -26.87 -4.77
CA VAL A 41 6.40 -28.09 -5.01
C VAL A 41 7.59 -27.72 -5.90
N TRP A 42 8.80 -27.92 -5.40
CA TRP A 42 10.05 -27.52 -6.04
C TRP A 42 10.98 -28.71 -6.21
N ASP A 43 11.39 -29.00 -7.44
CA ASP A 43 12.27 -30.12 -7.78
C ASP A 43 13.77 -29.80 -7.63
N GLY A 44 14.11 -28.60 -7.14
CA GLY A 44 15.47 -28.08 -7.05
C GLY A 44 15.88 -27.19 -8.24
N ARG A 45 15.10 -27.19 -9.33
CA ARG A 45 15.31 -26.36 -10.52
C ARG A 45 14.15 -25.38 -10.72
N GLN A 46 12.92 -25.88 -10.64
CA GLN A 46 11.70 -25.12 -10.92
C GLN A 46 10.52 -25.56 -10.05
N VAL A 47 9.51 -24.70 -9.96
CA VAL A 47 8.28 -25.01 -9.25
C VAL A 47 7.36 -25.79 -10.19
N THR A 48 7.08 -27.04 -9.83
CA THR A 48 6.33 -28.00 -10.65
C THR A 48 4.84 -28.01 -10.33
N GLY A 49 4.46 -27.51 -9.15
CA GLY A 49 3.09 -27.53 -8.67
C GLY A 49 2.94 -26.83 -7.32
N ALA A 50 1.81 -27.03 -6.67
CA ALA A 50 1.56 -26.54 -5.33
C ALA A 50 0.68 -27.49 -4.51
N LEU A 51 0.89 -27.48 -3.20
CA LEU A 51 0.02 -28.12 -2.22
C LEU A 51 -0.80 -27.01 -1.55
N THR A 52 -2.12 -27.08 -1.68
CA THR A 52 -3.05 -26.07 -1.17
C THR A 52 -4.10 -26.70 -0.26
N ALA A 53 -4.97 -25.87 0.34
CA ALA A 53 -6.11 -26.36 1.10
C ALA A 53 -7.02 -27.32 0.27
N ARG A 54 -7.10 -27.12 -1.05
CA ARG A 54 -7.87 -28.00 -1.93
C ARG A 54 -7.23 -29.39 -2.05
N THR A 55 -5.89 -29.46 -2.08
CA THR A 55 -5.16 -30.74 -1.99
C THR A 55 -5.62 -31.53 -0.77
N TRP A 56 -5.69 -30.87 0.41
CA TRP A 56 -6.12 -31.51 1.66
C TRP A 56 -7.56 -31.98 1.64
N GLN A 57 -8.45 -31.14 1.15
CA GLN A 57 -9.85 -31.52 0.98
C GLN A 57 -9.96 -32.76 0.09
N ARG A 58 -9.25 -32.79 -1.05
CA ARG A 58 -9.24 -33.94 -1.95
C ARG A 58 -8.76 -35.22 -1.27
N LEU A 59 -7.64 -35.19 -0.54
CA LEU A 59 -7.13 -36.38 0.16
C LEU A 59 -8.14 -36.92 1.17
N LEU A 60 -8.80 -36.03 1.91
CA LEU A 60 -9.84 -36.41 2.87
C LEU A 60 -11.05 -37.05 2.18
N PHE A 61 -11.51 -36.47 1.07
CA PHE A 61 -12.64 -37.02 0.30
C PHE A 61 -12.32 -38.36 -0.35
N GLU A 62 -11.09 -38.55 -0.83
CA GLU A 62 -10.64 -39.78 -1.47
C GLU A 62 -10.18 -40.86 -0.48
N GLY A 63 -10.15 -40.55 0.83
CA GLY A 63 -9.70 -41.49 1.87
C GLY A 63 -8.21 -41.85 1.77
N LEU A 64 -7.40 -40.98 1.17
CA LEU A 64 -5.97 -41.20 0.99
C LEU A 64 -5.20 -40.82 2.26
N ASP A 65 -4.34 -41.73 2.74
CA ASP A 65 -3.44 -41.50 3.86
C ASP A 65 -2.32 -40.51 3.46
N PRO A 66 -2.27 -39.28 4.04
CA PRO A 66 -1.27 -38.28 3.71
C PRO A 66 0.17 -38.72 3.93
N ASP A 67 0.43 -39.70 4.80
CA ASP A 67 1.78 -40.21 5.06
C ASP A 67 2.25 -41.21 4.00
N ARG A 68 1.34 -41.69 3.14
CA ARG A 68 1.62 -42.68 2.08
C ARG A 68 1.62 -42.10 0.67
N VAL A 69 1.12 -40.89 0.50
CA VAL A 69 1.13 -40.17 -0.79
C VAL A 69 2.22 -39.12 -0.82
N THR A 70 2.86 -38.96 -1.98
CA THR A 70 3.91 -37.96 -2.20
C THR A 70 3.35 -36.68 -2.81
N ALA A 71 4.06 -35.57 -2.63
CA ALA A 71 3.70 -34.29 -3.23
C ALA A 71 3.51 -34.39 -4.75
N ALA A 72 4.35 -35.16 -5.45
CA ALA A 72 4.26 -35.32 -6.90
C ALA A 72 2.93 -35.94 -7.36
N GLN A 73 2.38 -36.88 -6.59
CA GLN A 73 1.13 -37.58 -6.91
C GLN A 73 -0.10 -36.69 -6.75
N VAL A 74 -0.03 -35.71 -5.87
CA VAL A 74 -1.22 -34.96 -5.42
C VAL A 74 -1.10 -33.45 -5.58
N GLN A 75 0.01 -32.95 -6.14
CA GLN A 75 0.17 -31.52 -6.41
C GLN A 75 -0.91 -31.01 -7.36
N GLU A 76 -1.33 -29.79 -7.12
CA GLU A 76 -2.14 -28.98 -8.03
C GLU A 76 -1.22 -28.23 -9.01
N PRO A 77 -1.76 -27.64 -10.09
CA PRO A 77 -1.00 -26.73 -10.94
C PRO A 77 -0.26 -25.67 -10.12
N PRO A 78 0.94 -25.24 -10.57
CA PRO A 78 1.73 -24.27 -9.82
C PRO A 78 0.94 -22.98 -9.63
N LEU A 79 1.15 -22.34 -8.48
CA LEU A 79 0.67 -20.98 -8.24
C LEU A 79 1.26 -20.04 -9.30
N PRO A 80 0.63 -18.87 -9.57
CA PRO A 80 1.21 -17.87 -10.45
C PRO A 80 2.65 -17.56 -10.04
N GLN A 81 3.55 -17.59 -11.01
CA GLN A 81 4.99 -17.39 -10.78
C GLN A 81 5.43 -16.07 -11.40
N VAL A 82 6.31 -15.36 -10.71
CA VAL A 82 6.96 -14.15 -11.20
C VAL A 82 8.46 -14.21 -10.93
N THR A 83 9.23 -13.44 -11.69
CA THR A 83 10.66 -13.30 -11.43
C THR A 83 10.91 -12.38 -10.23
N PRO A 84 12.09 -12.45 -9.58
CA PRO A 84 12.45 -11.52 -8.51
C PRO A 84 12.41 -10.04 -8.94
N ALA A 85 12.60 -9.76 -10.23
CA ALA A 85 12.57 -8.40 -10.78
C ALA A 85 11.16 -7.91 -11.16
N ALA A 86 10.13 -8.76 -11.02
CA ALA A 86 8.76 -8.42 -11.39
C ALA A 86 8.21 -7.24 -10.58
N GLY A 87 7.48 -6.37 -11.27
CA GLY A 87 6.87 -5.17 -10.70
C GLY A 87 5.57 -5.45 -9.94
N LEU A 88 5.06 -4.42 -9.24
CA LEU A 88 3.85 -4.53 -8.41
C LEU A 88 2.63 -4.97 -9.22
N LEU A 89 2.43 -4.43 -10.42
CA LEU A 89 1.27 -4.76 -11.26
C LEU A 89 1.25 -6.24 -11.65
N GLU A 90 2.40 -6.82 -11.96
CA GLU A 90 2.52 -8.25 -12.30
C GLU A 90 2.20 -9.13 -11.10
N VAL A 91 2.65 -8.74 -9.90
CA VAL A 91 2.29 -9.45 -8.66
C VAL A 91 0.81 -9.31 -8.34
N LEU A 92 0.22 -8.12 -8.49
CA LEU A 92 -1.21 -7.91 -8.27
C LEU A 92 -2.06 -8.72 -9.25
N ASP A 93 -1.65 -8.80 -10.51
CA ASP A 93 -2.31 -9.63 -11.52
C ASP A 93 -2.27 -11.13 -11.15
N GLY A 94 -1.13 -11.62 -10.65
CA GLY A 94 -1.03 -12.96 -10.10
C GLY A 94 -1.93 -13.19 -8.86
N LEU A 95 -1.94 -12.23 -7.93
CA LEU A 95 -2.75 -12.29 -6.71
C LEU A 95 -4.27 -12.15 -6.99
N ALA A 96 -4.66 -11.54 -8.10
CA ALA A 96 -6.07 -11.50 -8.52
C ALA A 96 -6.61 -12.90 -8.88
N ARG A 97 -5.73 -13.80 -9.35
CA ARG A 97 -6.09 -15.17 -9.76
C ARG A 97 -5.90 -16.21 -8.68
N ALA A 98 -5.03 -15.95 -7.71
CA ALA A 98 -4.64 -16.94 -6.69
C ALA A 98 -4.32 -16.25 -5.35
N PRO A 99 -4.47 -16.96 -4.22
CA PRO A 99 -4.24 -16.37 -2.90
C PRO A 99 -2.76 -16.06 -2.60
N ALA A 100 -1.85 -16.44 -3.48
CA ALA A 100 -0.43 -16.14 -3.39
C ALA A 100 0.25 -16.21 -4.76
N VAL A 101 1.37 -15.51 -4.88
CA VAL A 101 2.29 -15.55 -6.02
C VAL A 101 3.62 -16.11 -5.56
N VAL A 102 4.20 -17.00 -6.36
CA VAL A 102 5.53 -17.57 -6.11
C VAL A 102 6.59 -16.75 -6.82
N VAL A 103 7.61 -16.34 -6.08
CA VAL A 103 8.78 -15.66 -6.64
C VAL A 103 9.86 -16.71 -6.85
N ALA A 104 10.15 -17.02 -8.10
CA ALA A 104 11.08 -18.10 -8.44
C ALA A 104 12.18 -17.59 -9.39
N ALA A 105 13.37 -18.14 -9.22
CA ALA A 105 14.48 -18.01 -10.16
C ALA A 105 15.17 -19.38 -10.29
N PRO A 106 15.76 -19.70 -11.46
CA PRO A 106 16.40 -20.99 -11.68
C PRO A 106 17.43 -21.34 -10.59
N GLY A 107 17.30 -22.52 -10.00
CA GLY A 107 18.22 -23.04 -8.98
C GLY A 107 18.16 -22.32 -7.63
N ARG A 108 17.22 -21.39 -7.42
CA ARG A 108 16.99 -20.72 -6.14
C ARG A 108 15.73 -21.24 -5.47
N PRO A 109 15.74 -21.47 -4.15
CA PRO A 109 14.53 -21.79 -3.41
C PRO A 109 13.44 -20.73 -3.64
N PRO A 110 12.17 -21.13 -3.82
CA PRO A 110 11.09 -20.19 -4.10
C PRO A 110 10.77 -19.31 -2.88
N GLY A 111 10.42 -18.05 -3.17
CA GLY A 111 9.75 -17.15 -2.24
C GLY A 111 8.24 -17.12 -2.49
N ILE A 112 7.49 -16.53 -1.57
CA ILE A 112 6.04 -16.35 -1.70
C ILE A 112 5.63 -14.93 -1.30
N ILE A 113 4.67 -14.38 -2.05
CA ILE A 113 4.00 -13.11 -1.77
C ILE A 113 2.50 -13.36 -1.64
N THR A 114 1.88 -12.73 -0.65
CA THR A 114 0.42 -12.68 -0.46
C THR A 114 -0.07 -11.23 -0.46
N TYR A 115 -1.40 -11.02 -0.53
CA TYR A 115 -1.98 -9.68 -0.35
C TYR A 115 -1.55 -9.01 0.96
N VAL A 116 -1.38 -9.77 2.04
CA VAL A 116 -0.92 -9.22 3.33
C VAL A 116 0.49 -8.64 3.20
N ASP A 117 1.36 -9.28 2.43
CA ASP A 117 2.73 -8.82 2.21
C ASP A 117 2.73 -7.54 1.37
N VAL A 118 1.91 -7.49 0.31
CA VAL A 118 1.75 -6.30 -0.53
C VAL A 118 1.20 -5.13 0.28
N VAL A 119 0.12 -5.34 1.06
CA VAL A 119 -0.47 -4.29 1.90
C VAL A 119 0.53 -3.81 2.94
N ARG A 120 1.27 -4.72 3.59
CA ARG A 120 2.28 -4.35 4.59
C ARG A 120 3.43 -3.55 4.00
N ASP A 121 3.90 -3.89 2.80
CA ASP A 121 4.99 -3.16 2.15
C ASP A 121 4.51 -1.81 1.59
N ALA A 122 3.34 -1.79 0.96
CA ALA A 122 2.75 -0.59 0.37
C ALA A 122 2.08 0.34 1.39
N ALA A 123 1.89 -0.10 2.64
CA ALA A 123 1.18 0.63 3.68
C ALA A 123 1.65 2.09 3.85
N PRO A 124 2.97 2.39 3.94
CA PRO A 124 3.45 3.78 4.01
C PRO A 124 2.95 4.67 2.86
N TYR A 125 2.98 4.15 1.63
CA TYR A 125 2.48 4.88 0.47
C TYR A 125 0.96 5.08 0.53
N LEU A 126 0.21 4.03 0.89
CA LEU A 126 -1.25 4.10 1.02
C LEU A 126 -1.68 5.10 2.10
N TRP A 127 -1.02 5.10 3.26
CA TRP A 127 -1.30 6.04 4.35
C TRP A 127 -1.07 7.50 3.93
N LEU A 128 0.04 7.77 3.24
CA LEU A 128 0.34 9.11 2.74
C LEU A 128 -0.66 9.56 1.68
N ARG A 129 -1.03 8.68 0.74
CA ARG A 129 -2.03 8.98 -0.29
C ARG A 129 -3.41 9.26 0.29
N GLU A 130 -3.85 8.44 1.25
CA GLU A 130 -5.12 8.64 1.94
C GLU A 130 -5.12 9.99 2.68
N LEU A 131 -4.03 10.34 3.35
CA LEU A 131 -3.90 11.63 4.01
C LEU A 131 -3.96 12.80 3.03
N GLU A 132 -3.22 12.74 1.92
CA GLU A 132 -3.26 13.76 0.86
C GLU A 132 -4.71 13.96 0.37
N GLN A 133 -5.46 12.87 0.14
CA GLN A 133 -6.86 12.93 -0.28
C GLN A 133 -7.77 13.57 0.77
N VAL A 134 -7.63 13.19 2.05
CA VAL A 134 -8.42 13.78 3.15
C VAL A 134 -8.14 15.27 3.30
N LEU A 135 -6.88 15.70 3.17
CA LEU A 135 -6.50 17.11 3.26
C LEU A 135 -6.98 17.92 2.05
N ARG A 136 -6.99 17.34 0.85
CA ARG A 136 -7.61 17.97 -0.33
C ARG A 136 -9.12 18.10 -0.19
N ALA A 137 -9.79 17.08 0.34
CA ALA A 137 -11.21 17.15 0.66
C ALA A 137 -11.50 18.27 1.66
N LEU A 138 -10.65 18.43 2.68
CA LEU A 138 -10.73 19.57 3.60
C LEU A 138 -10.60 20.92 2.88
N LEU A 139 -9.61 21.10 2.00
CA LEU A 139 -9.46 22.34 1.22
C LEU A 139 -10.69 22.65 0.39
N TYR A 140 -11.26 21.63 -0.26
CA TYR A 140 -12.51 21.76 -1.02
C TYR A 140 -13.68 22.25 -0.15
N CYS A 141 -13.80 21.74 1.09
CA CYS A 141 -14.83 22.19 2.04
C CYS A 141 -14.60 23.65 2.46
N LEU A 142 -13.35 24.01 2.71
CA LEU A 142 -12.98 25.35 3.18
C LEU A 142 -13.15 26.42 2.11
N GLU A 143 -13.04 26.05 0.83
CA GLU A 143 -13.12 26.97 -0.31
C GLU A 143 -14.39 27.84 -0.29
N ALA A 144 -15.55 27.24 0.07
CA ALA A 144 -16.82 27.95 0.17
C ALA A 144 -16.83 29.05 1.25
N SER A 145 -16.03 28.90 2.30
CA SER A 145 -15.88 29.84 3.42
C SER A 145 -14.66 30.77 3.29
N GLY A 146 -14.01 30.72 2.12
CA GLY A 146 -12.71 31.30 1.87
C GLY A 146 -12.62 32.81 1.62
N PRO A 147 -11.41 33.40 1.58
CA PRO A 147 -11.22 34.71 0.99
C PRO A 147 -11.51 34.67 -0.52
N ARG A 148 -11.70 35.85 -1.13
CA ARG A 148 -11.74 35.95 -2.60
C ARG A 148 -10.46 35.35 -3.18
N GLY A 149 -10.61 34.41 -4.12
CA GLY A 149 -9.49 33.65 -4.69
C GLY A 149 -9.23 32.29 -4.04
N GLY A 150 -10.04 31.87 -3.06
CA GLY A 150 -10.02 30.52 -2.50
C GLY A 150 -8.69 30.19 -1.82
N TRP A 151 -8.31 28.91 -1.84
CA TRP A 151 -7.10 28.42 -1.17
C TRP A 151 -5.83 28.74 -1.95
N LEU A 152 -5.93 28.88 -3.28
CA LEU A 152 -4.80 29.30 -4.12
C LEU A 152 -4.25 30.67 -3.70
N ALA A 153 -5.12 31.58 -3.24
CA ALA A 153 -4.72 32.89 -2.75
C ALA A 153 -3.88 32.86 -1.46
N LEU A 154 -3.87 31.73 -0.73
CA LEU A 154 -3.03 31.55 0.46
C LEU A 154 -1.63 31.03 0.13
N LEU A 155 -1.40 30.53 -1.10
CA LEU A 155 -0.08 30.04 -1.51
C LEU A 155 0.84 31.19 -1.96
N PRO A 156 2.17 31.03 -1.80
CA PRO A 156 3.14 31.89 -2.46
C PRO A 156 2.88 31.99 -3.98
N PRO A 157 2.99 33.16 -4.61
CA PRO A 157 2.64 33.34 -6.03
C PRO A 157 3.37 32.41 -7.01
N ALA A 158 4.58 31.97 -6.68
CA ALA A 158 5.31 31.00 -7.50
C ALA A 158 4.67 29.60 -7.45
N GLN A 159 4.15 29.18 -6.29
CA GLN A 159 3.50 27.88 -6.11
C GLN A 159 2.11 27.85 -6.74
N ALA A 160 1.32 28.91 -6.55
CA ALA A 160 0.02 29.06 -7.20
C ALA A 160 0.14 28.96 -8.74
N ARG A 161 1.08 29.71 -9.33
CA ARG A 161 1.35 29.66 -10.78
C ARG A 161 1.79 28.29 -11.27
N ARG A 162 2.59 27.56 -10.48
CA ARG A 162 3.01 26.18 -10.79
C ARG A 162 1.79 25.26 -10.89
N ILE A 163 0.89 25.31 -9.92
CA ILE A 163 -0.34 24.50 -9.89
C ILE A 163 -1.24 24.84 -11.09
N GLU A 164 -1.45 26.13 -11.35
CA GLU A 164 -2.23 26.60 -12.51
C GLU A 164 -1.61 26.15 -13.85
N GLU A 165 -0.28 26.13 -13.95
CA GLU A 165 0.41 25.63 -15.15
C GLU A 165 0.21 24.13 -15.35
N TYR A 166 0.30 23.32 -14.29
CA TYR A 166 0.02 21.88 -14.39
C TYR A 166 -1.43 21.61 -14.79
N CYS A 167 -2.38 22.29 -14.15
CA CYS A 167 -3.80 22.24 -14.52
C CYS A 167 -4.01 22.53 -16.01
N ARG A 168 -3.38 23.59 -16.55
CA ARG A 168 -3.46 23.92 -17.98
C ARG A 168 -2.84 22.86 -18.88
N ARG A 169 -1.71 22.26 -18.49
CA ARG A 169 -1.02 21.24 -19.29
C ARG A 169 -1.83 19.94 -19.42
N ASP A 170 -2.56 19.55 -18.38
CA ASP A 170 -3.35 18.32 -18.38
C ASP A 170 -4.81 18.52 -18.87
N GLY A 171 -5.09 19.63 -19.55
CA GLY A 171 -6.40 19.87 -20.16
C GLY A 171 -7.48 20.37 -19.21
N GLY A 172 -7.09 21.02 -18.10
CA GLY A 172 -8.02 21.64 -17.16
C GLY A 172 -8.47 20.74 -16.01
N SER A 173 -7.60 19.83 -15.54
CA SER A 173 -7.83 19.04 -14.32
C SER A 173 -8.02 19.93 -13.09
N ASP A 174 -8.63 19.41 -12.01
CA ASP A 174 -8.85 20.20 -10.80
C ASP A 174 -7.50 20.63 -10.18
N PRO A 175 -7.25 21.93 -9.92
CA PRO A 175 -6.02 22.40 -9.29
C PRO A 175 -5.68 21.68 -7.97
N LEU A 176 -6.69 21.19 -7.24
CA LEU A 176 -6.49 20.41 -6.01
C LEU A 176 -5.72 19.10 -6.23
N ASP A 177 -5.76 18.51 -7.42
CA ASP A 177 -5.06 17.27 -7.72
C ASP A 177 -3.53 17.42 -7.67
N TYR A 178 -3.03 18.65 -7.86
CA TYR A 178 -1.61 18.99 -7.86
C TYR A 178 -1.10 19.49 -6.51
N VAL A 179 -1.98 19.67 -5.52
CA VAL A 179 -1.60 20.06 -4.17
C VAL A 179 -0.94 18.87 -3.47
N ASP A 180 0.31 19.04 -3.04
CA ASP A 180 1.04 18.03 -2.27
C ASP A 180 1.27 18.45 -0.80
N LEU A 181 1.97 17.61 -0.02
CA LEU A 181 2.26 17.90 1.39
C LEU A 181 3.09 19.17 1.61
N TYR A 182 3.86 19.62 0.61
CA TYR A 182 4.60 20.88 0.71
C TYR A 182 3.65 22.07 0.59
N ASP A 183 2.75 22.05 -0.38
CA ASP A 183 1.72 23.08 -0.56
C ASP A 183 0.78 23.12 0.68
N LEU A 184 0.39 21.94 1.19
CA LEU A 184 -0.47 21.83 2.38
C LEU A 184 0.17 22.43 3.63
N ARG A 185 1.47 22.24 3.84
CA ARG A 185 2.20 22.88 4.94
C ARG A 185 2.13 24.41 4.86
N GLN A 186 2.29 24.98 3.67
CA GLN A 186 2.19 26.43 3.45
C GLN A 186 0.76 26.94 3.66
N LEU A 187 -0.24 26.22 3.14
CA LEU A 187 -1.66 26.54 3.34
C LEU A 187 -2.04 26.55 4.81
N VAL A 188 -1.63 25.53 5.57
CA VAL A 188 -1.89 25.43 7.00
C VAL A 188 -1.25 26.58 7.78
N GLU A 189 -0.01 26.95 7.44
CA GLU A 189 0.68 28.08 8.06
C GLU A 189 -0.02 29.42 7.77
N ALA A 190 -0.35 29.69 6.51
CA ALA A 190 -0.97 30.96 6.10
C ALA A 190 -2.45 31.07 6.53
N GLY A 191 -3.15 29.95 6.61
CA GLY A 191 -4.60 29.88 6.85
C GLY A 191 -4.99 29.44 8.25
N TRP A 192 -4.06 29.26 9.19
CA TRP A 192 -4.30 28.53 10.45
C TRP A 192 -5.57 28.96 11.18
N ASP A 193 -5.60 30.21 11.66
CA ASP A 193 -6.68 30.69 12.52
C ASP A 193 -8.02 30.76 11.79
N ARG A 194 -7.98 31.03 10.47
CA ARG A 194 -9.18 31.21 9.68
C ARG A 194 -9.81 29.88 9.26
N TRP A 195 -9.00 28.89 8.93
CA TRP A 195 -9.44 27.70 8.20
C TRP A 195 -9.14 26.38 8.89
N PHE A 196 -7.95 26.23 9.47
CA PHE A 196 -7.49 24.91 9.88
C PHE A 196 -7.63 24.65 11.38
N ARG A 197 -7.58 25.69 12.21
CA ARG A 197 -7.55 25.57 13.66
C ARG A 197 -8.72 24.76 14.23
N SER A 198 -9.93 25.00 13.73
CA SER A 198 -11.09 24.23 14.16
C SER A 198 -10.95 22.78 13.70
N TRP A 199 -10.65 22.55 12.42
CA TRP A 199 -10.57 21.23 11.80
C TRP A 199 -9.48 20.32 12.35
N LEU A 200 -8.34 20.89 12.75
CA LEU A 200 -7.17 20.16 13.24
C LEU A 200 -7.07 20.09 14.76
N SER A 201 -8.05 20.63 15.50
CA SER A 201 -8.12 20.51 16.96
C SER A 201 -8.10 19.02 17.38
N PRO A 202 -7.30 18.63 18.39
CA PRO A 202 -6.65 19.47 19.40
C PRO A 202 -5.22 19.94 19.06
N LEU A 203 -4.75 19.78 17.82
CA LEU A 203 -3.42 20.25 17.44
C LEU A 203 -3.36 21.78 17.48
N ASP A 204 -2.25 22.32 17.98
CA ASP A 204 -1.88 23.71 17.74
C ASP A 204 -1.12 23.82 16.39
N LEU A 205 -0.83 25.07 15.98
CA LEU A 205 -0.16 25.33 14.71
C LEU A 205 1.21 24.65 14.64
N GLY A 206 2.02 24.77 15.71
CA GLY A 206 3.37 24.19 15.74
C GLY A 206 3.33 22.68 15.56
N ALA A 207 2.46 22.00 16.31
CA ALA A 207 2.29 20.56 16.21
C ALA A 207 1.79 20.12 14.82
N ALA A 208 0.89 20.90 14.19
CA ALA A 208 0.40 20.59 12.85
C ALA A 208 1.51 20.74 11.79
N LEU A 209 2.30 21.83 11.85
CA LEU A 209 3.42 22.06 10.93
C LEU A 209 4.52 21.00 11.10
N ASP A 210 4.88 20.67 12.34
CA ASP A 210 5.85 19.61 12.64
C ASP A 210 5.44 18.26 12.06
N LEU A 211 4.15 17.90 12.18
CA LEU A 211 3.62 16.67 11.58
C LEU A 211 3.71 16.71 10.05
N LEU A 212 3.30 17.82 9.42
CA LEU A 212 3.35 17.98 7.97
C LEU A 212 4.80 17.90 7.43
N ASP A 213 5.77 18.47 8.14
CA ASP A 213 7.17 18.38 7.76
C ASP A 213 7.72 16.95 7.88
N ARG A 214 7.40 16.23 8.95
CA ARG A 214 7.75 14.79 9.08
C ARG A 214 7.14 13.96 7.97
N LEU A 215 5.86 14.19 7.67
CA LEU A 215 5.14 13.50 6.61
C LEU A 215 5.73 13.80 5.23
N ARG A 216 6.14 15.04 4.98
CA ARG A 216 6.84 15.44 3.76
C ARG A 216 8.16 14.68 3.58
N HIS A 217 8.96 14.58 4.64
CA HIS A 217 10.22 13.81 4.60
C HIS A 217 9.95 12.32 4.35
N ALA A 218 9.01 11.72 5.08
CA ALA A 218 8.64 10.33 4.88
C ALA A 218 8.08 10.08 3.48
N ARG A 219 7.28 10.99 2.93
CA ARG A 219 6.78 10.92 1.54
C ARG A 219 7.90 10.97 0.53
N ASN A 220 8.92 11.79 0.76
CA ASN A 220 10.11 11.80 -0.09
C ASN A 220 10.88 10.47 -0.02
N ASP A 221 11.05 9.92 1.18
CA ASP A 221 11.70 8.63 1.37
C ASP A 221 10.92 7.49 0.69
N VAL A 222 9.59 7.45 0.86
CA VAL A 222 8.70 6.48 0.22
C VAL A 222 8.71 6.65 -1.30
N ALA A 223 8.66 7.88 -1.83
CA ALA A 223 8.70 8.16 -3.26
C ALA A 223 10.03 7.72 -3.90
N HIS A 224 11.14 7.82 -3.15
CA HIS A 224 12.45 7.31 -3.55
C HIS A 224 12.68 5.85 -3.14
N MET A 225 11.64 5.15 -2.69
CA MET A 225 11.66 3.73 -2.29
C MET A 225 12.72 3.39 -1.25
N ARG A 226 13.04 4.34 -0.37
CA ARG A 226 13.90 4.09 0.78
C ARG A 226 13.11 3.25 1.79
N ASP A 227 13.72 2.17 2.27
CA ASP A 227 13.11 1.34 3.28
C ASP A 227 12.97 2.14 4.58
N LEU A 228 11.74 2.28 5.04
CA LEU A 228 11.45 2.78 6.37
C LEU A 228 11.70 1.67 7.38
N SER A 229 12.57 1.93 8.35
CA SER A 229 12.74 1.08 9.53
C SER A 229 11.41 0.90 10.27
N PRO A 230 11.25 -0.16 11.09
CA PRO A 230 10.02 -0.37 11.87
C PRO A 230 9.63 0.85 12.71
N GLY A 231 10.60 1.54 13.31
CA GLY A 231 10.38 2.78 14.07
C GLY A 231 9.86 3.92 13.18
N GLN A 232 10.50 4.16 12.03
CA GLN A 232 10.04 5.18 11.07
C GLN A 232 8.63 4.86 10.53
N ARG A 233 8.30 3.58 10.30
CA ARG A 233 6.95 3.17 9.89
C ARG A 233 5.92 3.48 10.97
N GLN A 234 6.21 3.16 12.22
CA GLN A 234 5.34 3.46 13.36
C GLN A 234 5.15 4.96 13.55
N GLU A 235 6.23 5.74 13.44
CA GLU A 235 6.17 7.21 13.50
C GLU A 235 5.33 7.80 12.36
N LEU A 236 5.51 7.30 11.14
CA LEU A 236 4.69 7.70 9.99
C LEU A 236 3.22 7.40 10.23
N GLU A 237 2.88 6.18 10.66
CA GLU A 237 1.50 5.77 10.95
C GLU A 237 0.87 6.68 12.01
N GLN A 238 1.59 6.96 13.09
CA GLN A 238 1.14 7.85 14.16
C GLN A 238 0.94 9.28 13.65
N ALA A 239 1.86 9.79 12.83
CA ALA A 239 1.76 11.14 12.26
C ALA A 239 0.55 11.26 11.33
N VAL A 240 0.35 10.29 10.42
CA VAL A 240 -0.82 10.23 9.55
C VAL A 240 -2.10 10.19 10.38
N ARG A 241 -2.17 9.31 11.38
CA ARG A 241 -3.36 9.17 12.23
C ARG A 241 -3.69 10.47 12.98
N ARG A 242 -2.69 11.13 13.56
CA ARG A 242 -2.89 12.38 14.32
C ARG A 242 -3.44 13.50 13.45
N LEU A 243 -3.01 13.60 12.19
CA LEU A 243 -3.48 14.64 11.29
C LEU A 243 -4.82 14.27 10.61
N ARG A 244 -5.01 12.99 10.26
CA ARG A 244 -6.21 12.50 9.57
C ARG A 244 -7.45 12.48 10.46
N GLU A 245 -7.33 12.01 11.70
CA GLU A 245 -8.48 11.68 12.53
C GLU A 245 -9.39 12.88 12.86
N PRO A 246 -8.85 14.07 13.22
CA PRO A 246 -9.68 15.26 13.44
C PRO A 246 -10.48 15.67 12.21
N VAL A 247 -9.85 15.66 11.03
CA VAL A 247 -10.47 16.02 9.75
C VAL A 247 -11.54 15.01 9.38
N ARG A 248 -11.21 13.71 9.44
CA ARG A 248 -12.13 12.63 9.09
C ARG A 248 -13.37 12.65 9.98
N ARG A 249 -13.22 12.84 11.30
CA ARG A 249 -14.35 12.92 12.23
C ARG A 249 -15.31 14.04 11.81
N ARG A 250 -14.79 15.23 11.55
CA ARG A 250 -15.61 16.38 11.14
C ARG A 250 -16.26 16.19 9.78
N LEU A 251 -15.55 15.62 8.81
CA LEU A 251 -16.15 15.32 7.49
C LEU A 251 -17.31 14.32 7.58
N LEU A 252 -17.30 13.43 8.58
CA LEU A 252 -18.39 12.47 8.82
C LEU A 252 -19.55 13.10 9.61
N ASP A 253 -19.25 13.95 10.60
CA ASP A 253 -20.25 14.57 11.46
C ASP A 253 -20.94 15.79 10.79
N GLU A 254 -20.21 16.53 9.96
CA GLU A 254 -20.65 17.72 9.25
C GLU A 254 -20.28 17.58 7.75
N PRO A 255 -21.02 16.75 6.98
CA PRO A 255 -20.71 16.56 5.57
C PRO A 255 -20.80 17.90 4.84
N PRO A 256 -19.81 18.25 3.98
CA PRO A 256 -19.79 19.53 3.33
C PRO A 256 -21.03 19.75 2.47
N THR A 257 -21.70 20.87 2.66
CA THR A 257 -22.66 21.37 1.68
C THR A 257 -21.88 21.73 0.41
N ARG A 258 -22.22 21.09 -0.72
CA ARG A 258 -21.58 21.40 -2.00
C ARG A 258 -21.70 22.91 -2.25
N PRO A 259 -20.59 23.62 -2.54
CA PRO A 259 -20.70 24.99 -3.01
C PRO A 259 -21.54 25.00 -4.29
N ASP A 260 -22.58 25.82 -4.34
CA ASP A 260 -23.33 26.08 -5.57
C ASP A 260 -22.33 26.60 -6.60
N ARG A 261 -21.96 25.76 -7.57
CA ARG A 261 -21.16 26.17 -8.73
C ARG A 261 -22.03 27.09 -9.58
N ARG A 262 -21.96 28.40 -9.31
CA ARG A 262 -22.47 29.45 -10.20
C ARG A 262 -21.40 29.87 -11.18
#